data_AF-A0A966W2K9-F1
#
_entry.id   AF-A0A966W2K9-F1
#
_cell.length_a   1.000
_cell.length_b   1.000
_cell.length_c   1.000
_cell.angle_alpha   90.00
_cell.angle_beta   90.00
_cell.angle_gamma   90.00
#
_symmetry.space_group_name_H-M   'P 1'
#
loop_
_entity.id
_entity.type
_entity.pdbx_description
1 polymer ?
#
loop_
_entity_poly.entity_id
_entity_poly.type
_entity_poly.pdbx_seq_one_letter_code
_entity_poly.pdbx_strand_id
1 'polypeptide(L)'
;METARMKTLSFLDISLAILGDGFAVPDNAWSIADRVYVMPTRAWIEGAYSDALASVQEFFHTKEYAEEENDCDDFARLAGPFAQILHHNTPGHPPATALAFGELWYKCDDGQNHVLNIAICGGEVVTYEPQSLRIVTVSATEKQRVNAVRF
;
A
#
# COMPACT_ATOMS: atom_id res chain seq x y z
N MET A 1 -6.74 9.64 -18.09
CA MET A 1 -6.21 8.84 -16.96
C MET A 1 -7.41 8.24 -16.26
N GLU A 2 -7.67 6.95 -16.42
CA GLU A 2 -8.88 6.31 -15.90
C GLU A 2 -8.70 6.06 -14.39
N THR A 3 -9.15 7.01 -13.59
CA THR A 3 -9.06 6.97 -12.12
C THR A 3 -10.22 6.13 -11.57
N ALA A 4 -9.88 5.24 -10.64
CA ALA A 4 -10.73 4.55 -9.67
C ALA A 4 -12.19 4.25 -10.07
N ARG A 5 -12.58 2.97 -10.15
CA ARG A 5 -14.00 2.60 -10.08
C ARG A 5 -14.53 3.03 -8.70
N MET A 6 -15.44 4.00 -8.68
CA MET A 6 -15.95 4.66 -7.47
C MET A 6 -16.91 3.75 -6.68
N LYS A 7 -16.38 2.70 -6.07
CA LYS A 7 -16.99 2.06 -4.91
C LYS A 7 -16.15 2.46 -3.71
N THR A 8 -16.81 3.01 -2.71
CA THR A 8 -16.17 3.32 -1.44
C THR A 8 -16.06 2.07 -0.58
N LEU A 9 -15.00 1.99 0.22
CA LEU A 9 -14.74 0.92 1.18
C LEU A 9 -14.77 1.50 2.59
N SER A 10 -15.38 0.76 3.51
CA SER A 10 -15.27 0.97 4.96
C SER A 10 -14.09 0.17 5.53
N PHE A 11 -13.80 0.38 6.82
CA PHE A 11 -12.93 -0.51 7.59
C PHE A 11 -13.25 -1.99 7.39
N LEU A 12 -14.53 -2.35 7.50
CA LEU A 12 -14.96 -3.75 7.38
C LEU A 12 -14.68 -4.31 5.99
N ASP A 13 -14.88 -3.50 4.94
CA ASP A 13 -14.59 -3.93 3.57
C ASP A 13 -13.09 -4.19 3.35
N ILE A 14 -12.22 -3.32 3.89
CA ILE A 14 -10.76 -3.48 3.81
C ILE A 14 -10.32 -4.74 4.55
N SER A 15 -10.76 -4.90 5.80
CA SER A 15 -10.40 -6.06 6.61
C SER A 15 -10.88 -7.36 5.98
N LEU A 16 -12.11 -7.41 5.48
CA LEU A 16 -12.63 -8.61 4.80
C LEU A 16 -11.87 -8.93 3.52
N ALA A 17 -11.47 -7.92 2.74
CA ALA A 17 -10.67 -8.14 1.53
C ALA A 17 -9.29 -8.75 1.89
N ILE A 18 -8.60 -8.19 2.88
CA ILE A 18 -7.25 -8.65 3.29
C ILE A 18 -7.31 -10.05 3.92
N LEU A 19 -8.24 -10.29 4.84
CA LEU A 19 -8.42 -11.61 5.45
C LEU A 19 -8.87 -12.64 4.39
N GLY A 20 -9.75 -12.24 3.47
CA GLY A 20 -10.22 -13.07 2.36
C GLY A 20 -9.12 -13.47 1.37
N ASP A 21 -8.09 -12.62 1.22
CA ASP A 21 -6.89 -12.91 0.41
C ASP A 21 -5.87 -13.80 1.15
N GLY A 22 -6.17 -14.18 2.40
CA GLY A 22 -5.41 -15.14 3.19
C GLY A 22 -4.37 -14.54 4.14
N PHE A 23 -4.33 -13.21 4.30
CA PHE A 23 -3.48 -12.58 5.30
C PHE A 23 -4.02 -12.83 6.71
N ALA A 24 -3.20 -13.41 7.60
CA ALA A 24 -3.55 -13.61 9.00
C ALA A 24 -3.08 -12.41 9.83
N VAL A 25 -3.91 -11.35 9.85
CA VAL A 25 -3.61 -10.12 10.60
C VAL A 25 -4.11 -10.26 12.04
N PRO A 26 -3.26 -10.08 13.07
CA PRO A 26 -3.72 -10.11 14.47
C PRO A 26 -4.77 -9.01 14.76
N ASP A 27 -5.74 -9.31 15.63
CA ASP A 27 -6.86 -8.38 15.94
C ASP A 27 -6.41 -7.00 16.44
N ASN A 28 -5.27 -6.94 17.15
CA ASN A 28 -4.70 -5.71 17.69
C ASN A 28 -3.65 -5.06 16.77
N ALA A 29 -3.51 -5.54 15.54
CA ALA A 29 -2.47 -5.12 14.60
C ALA A 29 -3.01 -4.33 13.41
N TRP A 30 -4.23 -3.80 13.53
CA TRP A 30 -4.87 -2.92 12.56
C TRP A 30 -4.77 -1.46 12.98
N SER A 31 -4.34 -0.61 12.07
CA SER A 31 -4.45 0.85 12.20
C SER A 31 -5.14 1.40 10.95
N ILE A 32 -6.45 1.62 11.01
CA ILE A 32 -7.25 2.15 9.90
C ILE A 32 -7.92 3.44 10.39
N ALA A 33 -7.46 4.59 9.89
CA ALA A 33 -7.85 5.90 10.43
C ALA A 33 -9.09 6.51 9.76
N ASP A 34 -9.26 6.30 8.46
CA ASP A 34 -10.33 6.93 7.69
C ASP A 34 -11.62 6.12 7.69
N ARG A 35 -12.74 6.81 7.53
CA ARG A 35 -14.07 6.17 7.50
C ARG A 35 -14.40 5.58 6.15
N VAL A 36 -13.83 6.16 5.10
CA VAL A 36 -14.20 5.92 3.71
C VAL A 36 -12.95 5.94 2.86
N TYR A 37 -12.75 4.88 2.11
CA TYR A 37 -11.63 4.73 1.18
C TYR A 37 -12.13 4.57 -0.25
N VAL A 38 -11.38 5.07 -1.23
CA VAL A 38 -11.58 4.76 -2.65
C VAL A 38 -10.48 3.80 -3.13
N MET A 39 -10.83 2.93 -4.07
CA MET A 39 -9.88 1.94 -4.58
C MET A 39 -9.02 2.53 -5.71
N PRO A 40 -7.67 2.49 -5.62
CA PRO A 40 -6.85 2.70 -6.79
C PRO A 40 -7.12 1.62 -7.84
N THR A 41 -6.70 1.88 -9.08
CA THR A 41 -6.63 0.83 -10.11
C THR A 41 -5.21 0.27 -10.15
N ARG A 42 -5.07 -1.01 -10.50
CA ARG A 42 -3.76 -1.63 -10.71
C ARG A 42 -2.92 -0.86 -11.73
N ALA A 43 -3.54 -0.44 -12.83
CA ALA A 43 -2.89 0.35 -13.88
C ALA A 43 -2.40 1.72 -13.39
N TRP A 44 -3.08 2.33 -12.42
CA TRP A 44 -2.61 3.58 -11.81
C TRP A 44 -1.37 3.33 -10.96
N ILE A 45 -1.37 2.26 -10.14
CA ILE A 45 -0.22 1.86 -9.31
C ILE A 45 1.00 1.59 -10.19
N GLU A 46 0.88 0.69 -11.18
CA GLU A 46 1.99 0.25 -12.04
C GLU A 46 2.48 1.32 -13.03
N GLY A 47 1.69 2.39 -13.24
CA GLY A 47 2.00 3.46 -14.19
C GLY A 47 2.24 4.79 -13.49
N ALA A 48 1.25 5.69 -13.60
CA ALA A 48 1.40 7.09 -13.20
C ALA A 48 1.86 7.28 -11.74
N TYR A 49 1.45 6.40 -10.82
CA TYR A 49 1.92 6.43 -9.44
C TYR A 49 3.40 6.04 -9.33
N SER A 50 3.79 4.86 -9.84
CA SER A 50 5.18 4.40 -9.84
C SER A 50 6.13 5.43 -10.49
N ASP A 51 5.74 6.01 -11.62
CA ASP A 51 6.55 7.04 -12.32
C ASP A 51 6.74 8.31 -11.47
N ALA A 52 5.67 8.74 -10.79
CA ALA A 52 5.72 9.89 -9.90
C ALA A 52 6.55 9.60 -8.65
N LEU A 53 6.42 8.40 -8.06
CA LEU A 53 7.18 8.00 -6.88
C LEU A 53 8.68 7.89 -7.21
N ALA A 54 9.02 7.33 -8.38
CA ALA A 54 10.41 7.27 -8.86
C ALA A 54 11.03 8.67 -8.96
N SER A 55 10.26 9.62 -9.49
CA SER A 55 10.70 11.01 -9.64
C SER A 55 10.91 11.70 -8.29
N VAL A 56 10.06 11.40 -7.31
CA VAL A 56 10.19 11.91 -5.93
C VAL A 56 11.41 11.30 -5.23
N GLN A 57 11.61 9.99 -5.33
CA GLN A 57 12.78 9.31 -4.76
C GLN A 57 14.08 9.84 -5.36
N GLU A 58 14.11 10.09 -6.67
CA GLU A 58 15.25 10.70 -7.34
C GLU A 58 15.52 12.12 -6.82
N PHE A 59 14.46 12.94 -6.72
CA PHE A 59 14.57 14.33 -6.26
C PHE A 59 15.08 14.45 -4.83
N PHE A 60 14.67 13.55 -3.93
CA PHE A 60 15.11 13.53 -2.53
C PHE A 60 16.33 12.64 -2.27
N HIS A 61 16.91 12.01 -3.31
CA HIS A 61 18.02 11.07 -3.18
C HIS A 61 17.72 9.88 -2.24
N THR A 62 16.49 9.37 -2.25
CA THR A 62 16.03 8.24 -1.42
C THR A 62 15.84 6.94 -2.20
N LYS A 63 16.43 6.86 -3.40
CA LYS A 63 16.27 5.70 -4.30
C LYS A 63 17.18 4.52 -3.95
N GLU A 64 18.29 4.79 -3.28
CA GLU A 64 19.28 3.77 -2.93
C GLU A 64 18.92 3.14 -1.59
N TYR A 65 18.89 1.80 -1.56
CA TYR A 65 18.75 1.05 -0.31
C TYR A 65 20.03 1.20 0.52
N ALA A 66 19.85 1.53 1.79
CA ALA A 66 20.93 1.56 2.77
C ALA A 66 20.43 0.87 4.04
N GLU A 67 21.10 -0.22 4.41
CA GLU A 67 20.79 -0.96 5.64
C GLU A 67 20.86 0.00 6.84
N GLU A 68 19.82 0.01 7.68
CA GLU A 68 19.66 0.89 8.85
C GLU A 68 19.50 2.41 8.59
N GLU A 69 19.57 2.89 7.34
CA GLU A 69 19.47 4.33 7.01
C GLU A 69 18.30 4.68 6.07
N ASN A 70 18.02 3.83 5.09
CA ASN A 70 16.93 3.97 4.14
C ASN A 70 16.52 2.56 3.70
N ASP A 71 15.82 1.86 4.59
CA ASP A 71 15.47 0.45 4.41
C ASP A 71 14.02 0.26 3.96
N CYS A 72 13.53 -0.97 3.95
CA CYS A 72 12.16 -1.30 3.55
C CYS A 72 11.07 -0.42 4.19
N ASP A 73 11.20 -0.06 5.47
CA ASP A 73 10.14 0.67 6.16
C ASP A 73 10.09 2.16 5.75
N ASP A 74 11.24 2.79 5.47
CA ASP A 74 11.35 4.16 4.96
C ASP A 74 10.74 4.30 3.56
N PHE A 75 11.02 3.35 2.67
CA PHE A 75 10.42 3.33 1.34
C PHE A 75 8.89 3.18 1.43
N ALA A 76 8.38 2.27 2.26
CA ALA A 76 6.94 2.06 2.44
C ALA A 76 6.24 3.27 3.09
N ARG A 77 6.88 3.91 4.08
CA ARG A 77 6.41 5.12 4.76
C ARG A 77 6.43 6.36 3.87
N LEU A 78 7.29 6.43 2.86
CA LEU A 78 7.21 7.48 1.84
C LEU A 78 6.06 7.22 0.87
N ALA A 79 5.95 5.98 0.39
CA ALA A 79 5.02 5.59 -0.67
C ALA A 79 3.54 5.80 -0.29
N GLY A 80 3.13 5.43 0.92
CA GLY A 80 1.74 5.54 1.38
C GLY A 80 1.20 6.99 1.42
N PRO A 81 1.82 7.89 2.20
CA PRO A 81 1.45 9.31 2.24
C PRO A 81 1.55 9.98 0.87
N PHE A 82 2.54 9.63 0.05
CA PHE A 82 2.64 10.17 -1.31
C PHE A 82 1.47 9.75 -2.20
N ALA A 83 1.02 8.50 -2.11
CA ALA A 83 -0.18 8.04 -2.81
C ALA A 83 -1.42 8.85 -2.40
N GLN A 84 -1.57 9.14 -1.10
CA GLN A 84 -2.66 9.96 -0.58
C GLN A 84 -2.60 11.43 -1.08
N ILE A 85 -1.40 12.01 -1.20
CA ILE A 85 -1.20 13.35 -1.79
C ILE A 85 -1.67 13.36 -3.25
N LEU A 86 -1.33 12.34 -4.04
CA LEU A 86 -1.77 12.26 -5.43
C LEU A 86 -3.29 12.06 -5.55
N HIS A 87 -3.89 11.27 -4.66
CA HIS A 87 -5.35 11.17 -4.59
C HIS A 87 -6.01 12.52 -4.30
N HIS A 88 -5.51 13.27 -3.31
CA HIS A 88 -6.01 14.61 -3.00
C HIS A 88 -5.87 15.59 -4.18
N ASN A 89 -4.79 15.48 -4.96
CA ASN A 89 -4.55 16.32 -6.12
C ASN A 89 -5.29 15.85 -7.38
N THR A 90 -5.99 14.72 -7.33
CA THR A 90 -6.73 14.20 -8.48
C THR A 90 -7.98 15.04 -8.73
N PRO A 91 -8.13 15.67 -9.91
CA PRO A 91 -9.31 16.48 -10.22
C PRO A 91 -10.61 15.66 -10.09
N GLY A 92 -11.57 16.18 -9.33
CA GLY A 92 -12.86 15.52 -9.12
C GLY A 92 -12.81 14.32 -8.17
N HIS A 93 -11.75 14.16 -7.37
CA HIS A 93 -11.73 13.13 -6.34
C HIS A 93 -12.92 13.31 -5.36
N PRO A 94 -13.52 12.22 -4.85
CA PRO A 94 -14.59 12.33 -3.86
C PRO A 94 -14.10 13.04 -2.58
N PRO A 95 -14.89 13.95 -2.00
CA PRO A 95 -14.54 14.60 -0.75
C PRO A 95 -14.58 13.59 0.41
N ALA A 96 -13.76 13.83 1.44
CA ALA A 96 -13.71 13.03 2.66
C ALA A 96 -13.47 11.53 2.43
N THR A 97 -12.66 11.18 1.43
CA THR A 97 -12.19 9.81 1.20
C THR A 97 -10.66 9.73 1.21
N ALA A 98 -10.14 8.68 1.81
CA ALA A 98 -8.75 8.27 1.66
C ALA A 98 -8.60 7.30 0.48
N LEU A 99 -7.37 7.00 0.09
CA LEU A 99 -7.05 5.96 -0.89
C LEU A 99 -6.83 4.64 -0.17
N ALA A 100 -7.41 3.53 -0.65
CA ALA A 100 -7.18 2.19 -0.12
C ALA A 100 -5.79 1.68 -0.53
N PHE A 101 -4.75 2.35 -0.04
CA PHE A 101 -3.33 2.10 -0.26
C PHE A 101 -2.59 2.39 1.05
N GLY A 102 -2.06 1.36 1.69
CA GLY A 102 -1.51 1.38 3.03
C GLY A 102 -0.16 0.67 3.14
N GLU A 103 0.19 0.26 4.35
CA GLU A 103 1.42 -0.47 4.68
C GLU A 103 1.08 -1.87 5.19
N LEU A 104 1.92 -2.85 4.82
CA LEU A 104 1.90 -4.23 5.28
C LEU A 104 3.24 -4.55 5.91
N TRP A 105 3.22 -4.83 7.20
CA TRP A 105 4.38 -5.22 7.99
C TRP A 105 4.31 -6.73 8.23
N TYR A 106 5.35 -7.48 7.85
CA TYR A 106 5.33 -8.94 7.95
C TYR A 106 6.74 -9.52 8.11
N LYS A 107 6.82 -10.84 8.31
CA LYS A 107 8.07 -11.59 8.38
C LYS A 107 8.25 -12.45 7.14
N CYS A 108 9.34 -12.23 6.42
CA CYS A 108 9.71 -12.96 5.22
C CYS A 108 9.97 -14.45 5.50
N ASP A 109 10.03 -15.24 4.43
CA ASP A 109 10.28 -16.68 4.53
C ASP A 109 11.65 -17.01 5.16
N ASP A 110 12.65 -16.16 4.94
CA ASP A 110 13.99 -16.25 5.54
C ASP A 110 14.05 -15.79 7.02
N GLY A 111 12.95 -15.26 7.54
CA GLY A 111 12.83 -14.81 8.92
C GLY A 111 13.20 -13.34 9.16
N GLN A 112 13.49 -12.56 8.13
CA GLN A 112 13.68 -11.11 8.27
C GLN A 112 12.33 -10.37 8.35
N ASN A 113 12.30 -9.21 9.00
CA ASN A 113 11.12 -8.33 8.94
C ASN A 113 11.17 -7.55 7.63
N HIS A 114 10.01 -7.32 7.02
CA HIS A 114 9.89 -6.52 5.81
C HIS A 114 8.62 -5.69 5.83
N VAL A 115 8.65 -4.59 5.08
CA VAL A 115 7.50 -3.69 4.92
C VAL A 115 7.28 -3.44 3.43
N LEU A 116 6.04 -3.64 3.00
CA LEU A 116 5.56 -3.33 1.66
C LEU A 116 4.36 -2.38 1.76
N ASN A 117 3.94 -1.84 0.63
CA ASN A 117 2.61 -1.25 0.55
C ASN A 117 1.56 -2.30 0.16
N ILE A 118 0.33 -2.12 0.62
CA ILE A 118 -0.81 -2.98 0.31
C ILE A 118 -1.98 -2.12 -0.16
N ALA A 119 -2.69 -2.53 -1.20
CA ALA A 119 -3.82 -1.78 -1.72
C ALA A 119 -5.00 -2.68 -2.09
N ILE A 120 -6.19 -2.10 -2.10
CA ILE A 120 -7.40 -2.77 -2.59
C ILE A 120 -7.74 -2.23 -3.98
N CYS A 121 -7.53 -3.04 -5.01
CA CYS A 121 -7.74 -2.70 -6.41
C CYS A 121 -8.92 -3.47 -6.98
N GLY A 122 -10.05 -2.78 -7.23
CA GLY A 122 -11.22 -3.44 -7.83
C GLY A 122 -11.80 -4.60 -7.01
N GLY A 123 -11.52 -4.64 -5.70
CA GLY A 123 -11.88 -5.74 -4.79
C GLY A 123 -10.79 -6.79 -4.58
N GLU A 124 -9.68 -6.71 -5.31
CA GLU A 124 -8.52 -7.59 -5.14
C GLU A 124 -7.47 -6.93 -4.25
N VAL A 125 -6.79 -7.73 -3.43
CA VAL A 125 -5.64 -7.25 -2.64
C VAL A 125 -4.40 -7.31 -3.53
N VAL A 126 -3.65 -6.22 -3.57
CA VAL A 126 -2.35 -6.15 -4.24
C VAL A 126 -1.29 -5.66 -3.27
N THR A 127 -0.09 -6.23 -3.37
CA THR A 127 1.10 -5.81 -2.61
C THR A 127 2.09 -5.16 -3.55
N TYR A 128 2.64 -4.02 -3.13
CA TYR A 128 3.51 -3.16 -3.93
C TYR A 128 4.84 -2.97 -3.21
N GLU A 129 5.94 -3.22 -3.94
CA GLU A 129 7.32 -3.04 -3.49
C GLU A 129 7.83 -1.67 -3.93
N PRO A 130 7.84 -0.66 -3.04
CA PRO A 130 8.25 0.70 -3.35
C PRO A 130 9.73 0.86 -3.72
N GLN A 131 10.59 -0.11 -3.40
CA GLN A 131 11.99 -0.08 -3.84
C GLN A 131 12.14 -0.44 -5.32
N SER A 132 11.38 -1.43 -5.78
CA SER A 132 11.42 -1.90 -7.17
C SER A 132 10.35 -1.28 -8.06
N LEU A 133 9.43 -0.52 -7.46
CA LEU A 133 8.29 0.15 -8.08
C LEU A 133 7.32 -0.81 -8.77
N ARG A 134 7.16 -2.02 -8.21
CA ARG A 134 6.41 -3.11 -8.82
C ARG A 134 5.41 -3.73 -7.85
N ILE A 135 4.33 -4.26 -8.40
CA ILE A 135 3.48 -5.19 -7.67
C ILE A 135 4.22 -6.53 -7.53
N VAL A 136 4.25 -7.04 -6.32
CA VAL A 136 4.90 -8.30 -5.95
C VAL A 136 3.88 -9.24 -5.32
N THR A 137 4.18 -10.53 -5.30
CA THR A 137 3.34 -11.55 -4.65
C THR A 137 3.96 -11.93 -3.32
N VAL A 138 3.21 -11.80 -2.23
CA VAL A 138 3.58 -12.31 -0.91
C VAL A 138 3.25 -13.80 -0.84
N SER A 139 4.18 -14.62 -0.35
CA SER A 139 4.01 -16.07 -0.28
C SER A 139 2.87 -16.46 0.67
N ALA A 140 2.27 -17.64 0.48
CA ALA A 140 1.21 -18.12 1.38
C ALA A 140 1.69 -18.23 2.84
N THR A 141 2.97 -18.54 3.04
CA THR A 141 3.61 -18.62 4.36
C THR A 141 3.80 -17.24 4.96
N GLU A 142 4.29 -16.27 4.18
CA GLU A 142 4.49 -14.88 4.60
C GLU A 142 3.16 -14.20 4.96
N LYS A 143 2.08 -14.50 4.22
CA LYS A 143 0.71 -14.07 4.56
C LYS A 143 0.26 -14.53 5.95
N GLN A 144 0.83 -15.60 6.49
CA GLN A 144 0.55 -16.06 7.86
C GLN A 144 1.42 -15.38 8.94
N ARG A 145 2.36 -14.53 8.53
CA ARG A 145 3.36 -13.90 9.41
C ARG A 145 3.23 -12.38 9.39
N VAL A 146 2.00 -11.88 9.44
CA VAL A 146 1.71 -10.44 9.44
C VAL A 146 1.91 -9.89 10.85
N ASN A 147 2.69 -8.81 10.95
CA ASN A 147 2.93 -8.08 12.17
C ASN A 147 1.95 -6.92 12.34
N ALA A 148 1.62 -6.21 11.25
CA ALA A 148 0.68 -5.09 11.24
C ALA A 148 0.19 -4.73 9.84
N VAL A 149 -0.99 -4.10 9.79
CA VAL A 149 -1.55 -3.47 8.61
C VAL A 149 -2.01 -2.05 8.96
N ARG A 150 -1.66 -1.08 8.12
CA ARG A 150 -1.99 0.34 8.33
C ARG A 150 -2.60 0.97 7.08
N PHE A 151 -3.71 1.69 7.25
CA PHE A 151 -4.40 2.51 6.26
C PHE A 151 -4.85 3.85 6.84
#